data_AF-A0A7X8M7I8-F1
#
_entry.id   AF-A0A7X8M7I8-F1
#
_cell.length_a   1.000
_cell.length_b   1.000
_cell.length_c   1.000
_cell.angle_alpha   90.00
_cell.angle_beta   90.00
_cell.angle_gamma   90.00
#
_symmetry.space_group_name_H-M   'P 1'
#
loop_
_entity.id
_entity.type
_entity.pdbx_description
1 polymer ?
#
loop_
_entity_poly.entity_id
_entity_poly.type
_entity_poly.pdbx_seq_one_letter_code
_entity_poly.pdbx_strand_id
1 'polypeptide(L)'
;MLRLLLTNRLRGMLNTVLKSDPKKRNRKRFALLGYLLVPSLLTVSIHEMFKDLLHSSPQGLAVIHLLLNTSLAALLIFLVFSGLTVALHFFFLSKDHSLLRAAPLSNATLYLFKYIESLFANSSIFWAFGLPLLLAYGLVIEAPICY
;
A
#
# COMPACT_ATOMS: atom_id res chain seq x y z
N MET A 1 23.56 10.44 1.42
CA MET A 1 22.65 10.91 2.50
C MET A 1 21.24 10.32 2.42
N LEU A 2 20.63 10.16 1.24
CA LEU A 2 19.28 9.58 1.08
C LEU A 2 19.07 8.23 1.82
N ARG A 3 19.97 7.26 1.61
CA ARG A 3 19.92 5.95 2.28
C ARG A 3 19.86 6.08 3.81
N LEU A 4 20.57 7.05 4.36
CA LEU A 4 20.61 7.30 5.81
C LEU A 4 19.27 7.86 6.31
N LEU A 5 18.65 8.77 5.55
CA LEU A 5 17.30 9.29 5.86
C LEU A 5 16.24 8.19 5.82
N LEU A 6 16.24 7.36 4.76
CA LEU A 6 15.28 6.25 4.62
C LEU A 6 15.45 5.21 5.74
N THR A 7 16.69 4.81 6.03
CA THR A 7 16.97 3.85 7.11
C THR A 7 16.60 4.42 8.48
N ASN A 8 16.87 5.69 8.75
CA ASN A 8 16.44 6.34 9.99
C ASN A 8 14.91 6.42 10.10
N ARG A 9 14.21 6.70 9.00
CA ARG A 9 12.75 6.72 8.98
C ARG A 9 12.17 5.33 9.28
N LEU A 10 12.69 4.29 8.62
CA LEU A 10 12.29 2.90 8.86
C LEU A 10 12.59 2.48 10.31
N ARG A 11 13.79 2.78 10.82
CA ARG A 11 14.14 2.53 12.22
C ARG A 11 13.23 3.28 13.18
N GLY A 12 12.88 4.52 12.88
CA GLY A 12 11.91 5.30 13.65
C GLY A 12 10.54 4.60 13.70
N MET A 13 10.03 4.17 12.55
CA MET A 13 8.77 3.42 12.46
C MET A 13 8.83 2.12 13.29
N LEU A 14 9.88 1.30 13.10
CA LEU A 14 10.08 0.05 13.84
C LEU A 14 10.25 0.27 15.34
N ASN A 15 11.06 1.25 15.75
CA ASN A 15 11.24 1.60 17.15
C ASN A 15 9.94 2.10 17.78
N THR A 16 9.05 2.74 17.02
CA THR A 16 7.74 3.12 17.54
C THR A 16 6.81 1.91 17.75
N VAL A 17 7.06 0.79 17.07
CA VAL A 17 6.33 -0.46 17.28
C VAL A 17 6.95 -1.31 18.40
N LEU A 18 8.25 -1.16 18.65
CA LEU A 18 8.99 -2.00 19.61
C LEU A 18 9.17 -1.33 20.99
N LYS A 19 9.55 -0.05 21.03
CA LYS A 19 10.02 0.66 22.23
C LYS A 19 9.07 1.76 22.75
N SER A 20 7.84 1.82 22.25
CA SER A 20 6.84 2.79 22.75
C SER A 20 6.19 2.33 24.06
N ASP A 21 5.57 3.29 24.78
CA ASP A 21 4.70 3.04 25.92
C ASP A 21 3.77 1.84 25.68
N PRO A 22 3.52 0.97 26.68
CA PRO A 22 2.78 -0.28 26.50
C PRO A 22 1.40 -0.07 25.86
N LYS A 23 0.68 1.00 26.22
CA LYS A 23 -0.62 1.36 25.60
C LYS A 23 -0.48 1.74 24.12
N LYS A 24 0.49 2.58 23.76
CA LYS A 24 0.72 3.01 22.37
C LYS A 24 1.27 1.88 21.50
N ARG A 25 2.11 1.02 22.09
CA ARG A 25 2.68 -0.16 21.45
C ARG A 25 1.60 -1.14 21.01
N ASN A 26 0.67 -1.50 21.91
CA ASN A 26 -0.37 -2.46 21.61
C ASN A 26 -1.29 -1.94 20.49
N ARG A 27 -1.70 -0.66 20.54
CA ARG A 27 -2.50 -0.04 19.47
C ARG A 27 -1.82 -0.16 18.09
N LYS A 28 -0.51 0.11 18.01
CA LYS A 28 0.23 -0.01 16.75
C LYS A 28 0.40 -1.44 16.26
N ARG A 29 0.57 -2.40 17.18
CA ARG A 29 0.60 -3.83 16.84
C ARG A 29 -0.74 -4.31 16.30
N PHE A 30 -1.85 -3.90 16.91
CA PHE A 30 -3.20 -4.17 16.40
C PHE A 30 -3.43 -3.55 15.03
N ALA A 31 -2.96 -2.32 14.80
CA ALA A 31 -3.04 -1.69 13.48
C ALA A 31 -2.24 -2.45 12.41
N LEU A 32 -1.02 -2.92 12.74
CA LEU A 32 -0.21 -3.75 11.84
C LEU A 32 -0.87 -5.11 11.56
N LEU A 33 -1.41 -5.75 12.60
CA LEU A 33 -2.18 -6.99 12.44
C LEU A 33 -3.38 -6.77 11.53
N GLY A 34 -4.15 -5.71 11.72
CA GLY A 34 -5.26 -5.36 10.83
C GLY A 34 -4.81 -5.12 9.39
N TYR A 35 -3.68 -4.42 9.22
CA TYR A 35 -3.11 -4.14 7.89
C TYR A 35 -2.65 -5.40 7.14
N LEU A 36 -2.29 -6.48 7.85
CA LEU A 36 -1.93 -7.77 7.23
C LEU A 36 -3.13 -8.71 7.09
N LEU A 37 -3.99 -8.75 8.11
CA LEU A 37 -5.10 -9.70 8.21
C LEU A 37 -6.27 -9.32 7.30
N VAL A 38 -6.58 -8.03 7.16
CA VAL A 38 -7.68 -7.59 6.29
C VAL A 38 -7.40 -7.93 4.82
N PRO A 39 -6.24 -7.58 4.24
CA PRO A 39 -5.93 -7.94 2.86
C PRO A 39 -5.90 -9.46 2.63
N SER A 40 -5.38 -10.25 3.58
CA SER A 40 -5.34 -11.71 3.43
C SER A 40 -6.75 -12.33 3.45
N LEU A 41 -7.62 -11.88 4.35
CA LEU A 41 -9.03 -12.30 4.35
C LEU A 41 -9.73 -11.90 3.04
N LEU A 42 -9.47 -10.69 2.54
CA LEU A 42 -10.01 -10.25 1.25
C LEU A 42 -9.56 -11.16 0.11
N THR A 43 -8.28 -11.57 0.08
CA THR A 43 -7.79 -12.52 -0.94
C THR A 43 -8.56 -13.83 -0.90
N VAL A 44 -8.79 -14.40 0.28
CA VAL A 44 -9.54 -15.65 0.44
C VAL A 44 -10.99 -15.48 -0.05
N SER A 45 -11.67 -14.41 0.37
CA SER A 45 -13.06 -14.16 -0.03
C SER A 45 -13.21 -13.97 -1.54
N ILE A 46 -12.29 -13.22 -2.17
CA ILE A 46 -12.31 -13.00 -3.63
C ILE A 46 -11.98 -14.29 -4.37
N HIS A 47 -11.05 -15.10 -3.86
CA HIS A 47 -10.67 -16.38 -4.46
C HIS A 47 -11.86 -17.35 -4.51
N GLU A 48 -12.57 -17.53 -3.39
CA GLU A 48 -13.77 -18.37 -3.36
C GLU A 48 -14.85 -17.86 -4.32
N MET A 49 -15.10 -16.54 -4.33
CA MET A 49 -16.05 -15.93 -5.27
C MET A 49 -15.68 -16.20 -6.73
N PHE A 50 -14.41 -16.07 -7.10
CA PHE A 50 -13.94 -16.32 -8.46
C PHE A 50 -14.01 -17.80 -8.82
N LYS A 51 -13.70 -18.69 -7.89
CA LYS A 51 -13.83 -20.13 -8.07
C LYS A 51 -15.28 -20.52 -8.32
N ASP A 52 -16.21 -20.01 -7.52
CA ASP A 52 -17.64 -20.23 -7.71
C ASP A 52 -18.14 -19.71 -9.06
N LEU A 53 -17.64 -18.56 -9.50
CA LEU A 53 -18.00 -17.97 -10.80
C LEU A 53 -17.59 -18.85 -11.98
N LEU A 54 -16.40 -19.47 -11.90
CA LEU A 54 -15.91 -20.38 -12.93
C LEU A 54 -16.71 -21.67 -13.01
N HIS A 55 -17.18 -22.21 -11.88
CA HIS A 55 -17.95 -23.46 -11.86
C HIS A 55 -19.42 -23.24 -12.24
N SER A 56 -19.99 -22.10 -11.88
CA SER A 56 -21.43 -21.82 -12.06
C SER A 56 -21.80 -21.27 -13.44
N SER A 57 -20.86 -20.66 -14.16
CA SER A 57 -21.15 -19.99 -15.44
C SER A 57 -20.11 -20.30 -16.50
N PRO A 58 -20.52 -20.67 -17.73
CA PRO A 58 -19.63 -20.81 -18.88
C PRO A 58 -18.87 -19.51 -19.21
N GLN A 59 -19.41 -18.36 -18.81
CA GLN A 59 -18.81 -17.03 -19.03
C GLN A 59 -18.05 -16.51 -17.81
N GLY A 60 -17.87 -17.32 -16.76
CA GLY A 60 -17.25 -16.89 -15.50
C GLY A 60 -15.90 -16.21 -15.68
N LEU A 61 -15.05 -16.77 -16.54
CA LEU A 61 -13.73 -16.21 -16.84
C LEU A 61 -13.81 -14.79 -17.44
N ALA A 62 -14.73 -14.56 -18.39
CA ALA A 62 -14.91 -13.24 -19.00
C ALA A 62 -15.36 -12.20 -17.97
N VAL A 63 -16.24 -12.59 -17.05
CA VAL A 63 -16.72 -11.70 -15.96
C VAL A 63 -15.58 -11.40 -14.98
N ILE A 64 -14.76 -12.38 -14.61
CA ILE A 64 -13.59 -12.18 -13.75
C ILE A 64 -12.63 -11.18 -14.37
N HIS A 65 -12.31 -11.30 -15.67
CA HIS A 65 -11.46 -10.35 -16.37
C HIS A 65 -12.04 -8.93 -16.39
N LEU A 66 -13.34 -8.80 -16.66
CA LEU A 66 -14.01 -7.51 -16.65
C LEU A 66 -13.95 -6.87 -15.25
N LEU A 67 -14.22 -7.65 -14.21
CA LEU A 67 -14.18 -7.18 -12.81
C LEU A 67 -12.76 -6.77 -12.42
N LEU A 68 -11.75 -7.57 -12.77
CA LEU A 68 -10.35 -7.26 -12.53
C LEU A 68 -9.96 -5.94 -13.21
N ASN A 69 -10.25 -5.82 -14.51
CA ASN A 69 -9.85 -4.65 -15.30
C ASN A 69 -10.53 -3.37 -14.81
N THR A 70 -11.84 -3.42 -14.58
CA THR A 70 -12.61 -2.26 -14.07
C THR A 70 -12.16 -1.86 -12.66
N SER A 71 -11.89 -2.83 -11.78
CA SER A 71 -11.42 -2.55 -10.42
C SER A 71 -10.02 -1.93 -10.42
N LEU A 72 -9.09 -2.45 -11.23
CA LEU A 72 -7.74 -1.88 -11.35
C LEU A 72 -7.76 -0.49 -11.98
N ALA A 73 -8.62 -0.25 -12.98
CA ALA A 73 -8.81 1.07 -13.56
C ALA A 73 -9.37 2.06 -12.54
N ALA A 74 -10.37 1.65 -11.75
CA ALA A 74 -10.94 2.48 -10.68
C ALA A 74 -9.88 2.80 -9.60
N LEU A 75 -9.08 1.81 -9.19
CA LEU A 75 -7.97 2.01 -8.27
C LEU A 75 -6.93 2.98 -8.85
N LEU A 76 -6.54 2.83 -10.11
CA LEU A 76 -5.61 3.75 -10.76
C LEU A 76 -6.11 5.19 -10.73
N ILE A 77 -7.37 5.40 -11.13
CA ILE A 77 -8.02 6.71 -11.08
C ILE A 77 -7.97 7.26 -9.65
N PHE A 78 -8.35 6.44 -8.67
CA PHE A 78 -8.28 6.83 -7.26
C PHE A 78 -6.87 7.23 -6.84
N LEU A 79 -5.85 6.42 -7.14
CA LEU A 79 -4.45 6.70 -6.80
C LEU A 79 -3.94 8.00 -7.44
N VAL A 80 -4.36 8.31 -8.67
CA VAL A 80 -3.99 9.57 -9.35
C VAL A 80 -4.59 10.76 -8.61
N PHE A 81 -5.89 10.73 -8.30
CA PHE A 81 -6.57 11.83 -7.62
C PHE A 81 -6.15 11.97 -6.15
N SER A 82 -6.05 10.87 -5.41
CA SER A 82 -5.57 10.87 -4.03
C SER A 82 -4.11 11.32 -3.94
N GLY A 83 -3.31 10.99 -4.96
CA GLY A 83 -1.89 11.31 -5.04
C GLY A 83 -1.60 12.80 -4.88
N LEU A 84 -2.44 13.67 -5.43
CA LEU A 84 -2.29 15.11 -5.28
C LEU A 84 -2.41 15.55 -3.81
N THR A 85 -3.46 15.08 -3.12
CA THR A 85 -3.69 15.43 -1.71
C THR A 85 -2.61 14.87 -0.79
N VAL A 86 -2.16 13.63 -1.04
CA VAL A 86 -1.06 13.01 -0.30
C VAL A 86 0.25 13.75 -0.55
N ALA A 87 0.55 14.11 -1.79
CA ALA A 87 1.74 14.90 -2.13
C ALA A 87 1.71 16.25 -1.39
N LEU A 88 0.60 16.98 -1.45
CA LEU A 88 0.47 18.27 -0.73
C LEU A 88 0.73 18.10 0.77
N HIS A 89 0.18 17.06 1.39
CA HIS A 89 0.40 16.78 2.80
C HIS A 89 1.89 16.53 3.12
N PHE A 90 2.57 15.69 2.33
CA PHE A 90 3.96 15.33 2.61
C PHE A 90 4.96 16.44 2.27
N PHE A 91 4.73 17.19 1.19
CA PHE A 91 5.63 18.27 0.76
C PHE A 91 5.43 19.56 1.56
N PHE A 92 4.21 19.94 1.91
CA PHE A 92 3.93 21.25 2.52
C PHE A 92 3.52 21.20 3.99
N LEU A 93 2.78 20.16 4.42
CA LEU A 93 2.20 20.09 5.77
C LEU A 93 2.97 19.16 6.74
N SER A 94 3.97 18.43 6.27
CA SER A 94 4.66 17.47 7.13
C SER A 94 5.45 18.17 8.25
N LYS A 95 5.23 17.74 9.50
CA LYS A 95 5.88 18.30 10.70
C LYS A 95 7.41 18.30 10.65
N ASP A 96 7.96 17.35 9.91
CA ASP A 96 9.41 17.14 9.79
C ASP A 96 10.05 18.11 8.78
N HIS A 97 9.26 18.90 8.04
CA HIS A 97 9.75 19.72 6.94
C HIS A 97 10.62 20.91 7.38
N SER A 98 10.32 21.53 8.52
CA SER A 98 11.16 22.60 9.10
C SER A 98 12.53 22.08 9.51
N LEU A 99 12.58 20.90 10.15
CA LEU A 99 13.80 20.23 10.56
C LEU A 99 14.65 19.80 9.35
N LEU A 100 14.02 19.25 8.31
CA LEU A 100 14.72 18.82 7.09
C LEU A 100 15.28 20.00 6.28
N ARG A 101 14.64 21.17 6.32
CA ARG A 101 15.14 22.40 5.66
C ARG A 101 16.31 23.05 6.41
N ALA A 102 16.39 22.87 7.73
CA ALA A 102 17.52 23.36 8.52
C ALA A 102 18.76 22.45 8.42
N ALA A 103 18.60 21.22 7.94
CA ALA A 103 19.71 20.28 7.76
C ALA A 103 20.54 20.63 6.51
N PRO A 104 21.86 20.37 6.51
CA PRO A 104 22.74 20.56 5.35
C PRO A 104 22.51 19.45 4.30
N LEU A 105 21.32 19.42 3.73
CA LEU A 105 20.90 18.46 2.71
C LEU A 105 20.73 19.19 1.37
N SER A 106 21.13 18.55 0.27
CA SER A 106 20.81 19.08 -1.05
C SER A 106 19.30 19.01 -1.31
N ASN A 107 18.76 20.02 -1.99
CA ASN A 107 17.34 20.08 -2.35
C ASN A 107 16.88 18.80 -3.08
N ALA A 108 17.68 18.30 -4.03
CA ALA A 108 17.40 17.05 -4.73
C ALA A 108 17.20 15.85 -3.79
N THR A 109 18.02 15.73 -2.74
CA THR A 109 17.90 14.64 -1.75
C THR A 109 16.62 14.78 -0.92
N LEU A 110 16.24 16.00 -0.55
CA LEU A 110 15.03 16.29 0.21
C LEU A 110 13.78 15.97 -0.61
N TYR A 111 13.71 16.45 -1.86
CA TYR A 111 12.59 16.18 -2.76
C TYR A 111 12.44 14.68 -3.04
N LEU A 112 13.55 13.97 -3.31
CA LEU A 112 13.50 12.52 -3.54
C LEU A 112 13.02 11.77 -2.29
N PHE A 113 13.49 12.16 -1.10
CA PHE A 113 13.04 11.56 0.15
C PHE A 113 11.52 11.74 0.35
N LYS A 114 11.00 12.96 0.16
CA LYS A 114 9.57 13.25 0.28
C LYS A 114 8.73 12.59 -0.80
N TYR A 115 9.23 12.51 -2.02
CA TYR A 115 8.60 11.78 -3.11
C TYR A 115 8.41 10.31 -2.73
N ILE A 116 9.46 9.63 -2.26
CA ILE A 116 9.39 8.24 -1.81
C ILE A 116 8.38 8.07 -0.66
N GLU A 117 8.39 8.96 0.35
CA GLU A 117 7.39 8.92 1.43
C GLU A 117 5.95 9.04 0.90
N SER A 118 5.70 10.01 0.01
CA SER A 118 4.38 10.21 -0.59
C SER A 118 3.95 9.04 -1.48
N LEU A 119 4.88 8.42 -2.19
CA LEU A 119 4.62 7.28 -3.07
C LEU A 119 4.11 6.09 -2.25
N PHE A 120 4.85 5.70 -1.20
CA PHE A 120 4.44 4.61 -0.33
C PHE A 120 3.12 4.90 0.41
N ALA A 121 2.93 6.15 0.87
CA ALA A 121 1.68 6.53 1.53
C ALA A 121 0.48 6.45 0.57
N ASN A 122 0.63 6.93 -0.67
CA ASN A 122 -0.42 6.91 -1.68
C ASN A 122 -0.74 5.49 -2.16
N SER A 123 0.26 4.61 -2.26
CA SER A 123 0.08 3.22 -2.66
C SER A 123 -0.58 2.34 -1.58
N SER A 124 -0.82 2.84 -0.37
CA SER A 124 -1.39 2.07 0.74
C SER A 124 -2.71 1.39 0.39
N ILE A 125 -3.57 2.04 -0.41
CA ILE A 125 -4.87 1.48 -0.83
C ILE A 125 -4.69 0.35 -1.85
N PHE A 126 -3.68 0.43 -2.71
CA PHE A 126 -3.36 -0.64 -3.65
C PHE A 126 -2.93 -1.90 -2.88
N TRP A 127 -2.08 -1.75 -1.87
CA TRP A 127 -1.69 -2.88 -1.02
C TRP A 127 -2.88 -3.49 -0.27
N ALA A 128 -3.86 -2.67 0.12
CA ALA A 128 -5.04 -3.13 0.86
C ALA A 128 -6.09 -3.83 -0.01
N PHE A 129 -6.26 -3.42 -1.28
CA PHE A 129 -7.33 -3.91 -2.16
C PHE A 129 -6.84 -4.47 -3.50
N GLY A 130 -5.95 -3.75 -4.16
CA GLY A 130 -5.43 -4.13 -5.48
C GLY A 130 -4.59 -5.41 -5.43
N LEU A 131 -3.70 -5.53 -4.44
CA LEU A 131 -2.87 -6.71 -4.28
C LEU A 131 -3.70 -7.97 -3.94
N PRO A 132 -4.65 -7.93 -2.98
CA PRO A 132 -5.55 -9.05 -2.75
C PRO A 132 -6.33 -9.52 -3.97
N LEU A 133 -6.82 -8.58 -4.76
CA LEU A 133 -7.55 -8.86 -6.00
C LEU A 133 -6.66 -9.56 -7.04
N LEU A 134 -5.44 -9.06 -7.23
CA LEU A 134 -4.46 -9.66 -8.15
C LEU A 134 -4.03 -11.06 -7.70
N LEU A 135 -3.78 -11.25 -6.40
CA LEU A 135 -3.42 -12.56 -5.85
C LEU A 135 -4.56 -13.57 -6.02
N ALA A 136 -5.78 -13.19 -5.68
CA ALA A 136 -6.94 -14.06 -5.82
C ALA A 136 -7.13 -14.49 -7.28
N TYR A 137 -7.00 -13.55 -8.22
CA TYR A 137 -7.05 -13.83 -9.65
C TYR A 137 -5.93 -14.81 -10.08
N GLY A 138 -4.67 -14.51 -9.74
CA GLY A 138 -3.52 -15.35 -10.10
C GLY A 138 -3.62 -16.78 -9.57
N LEU A 139 -4.15 -16.95 -8.36
CA LEU A 139 -4.41 -18.27 -7.77
C LEU A 139 -5.48 -19.06 -8.53
N VAL A 140 -6.50 -18.39 -9.06
CA VAL A 140 -7.62 -19.03 -9.76
C VAL A 140 -7.22 -19.51 -11.16
N ILE A 141 -6.37 -18.74 -11.85
CA ILE A 141 -5.88 -19.09 -13.19
C ILE A 141 -4.59 -19.93 -13.17
N GLU A 142 -4.15 -20.36 -11.98
CA GLU A 142 -2.89 -21.09 -11.76
C GLU A 142 -1.68 -20.40 -12.40
N ALA A 143 -1.61 -19.07 -12.30
CA ALA A 143 -0.55 -18.29 -12.91
C ALA A 143 0.82 -18.64 -12.31
N PRO A 144 1.88 -18.76 -13.14
CA PRO A 144 3.22 -18.96 -12.64
C PRO A 144 3.70 -17.72 -11.88
N ILE A 145 4.47 -17.95 -10.81
CA ILE A 145 5.00 -16.88 -9.95
C ILE A 145 6.00 -15.98 -10.70
N CYS A 146 6.68 -16.53 -11.71
CA CYS A 146 7.59 -15.83 -12.61
C CYS A 146 7.43 -16.39 -14.04
N TYR A 147 7.51 -15.51 -15.04
CA TYR A 147 7.63 -15.88 -16.46
C TYR A 147 9.06 -16.30 -16.80
#